data_AF-M2S305-F1
#
_entry.id   AF-M2S305-F1
#
_cell.length_a   1.000
_cell.length_b   1.000
_cell.length_c   1.000
_cell.angle_alpha   90.00
_cell.angle_beta   90.00
_cell.angle_gamma   90.00
#
_symmetry.space_group_name_H-M   'P 1'
#
loop_
_entity.id
_entity.type
_entity.pdbx_description
1 polymer ?
#
loop_
_entity_poly.entity_id
_entity_poly.type
_entity_poly.pdbx_seq_one_letter_code
_entity_poly.pdbx_strand_id
1 'polypeptide(L)' 'VLGKGFLPKQPVIVRARYFSEKAQQKIKAVGGACELTA' A
#
# COMPACT_ATOMS: atom_id res chain seq x y z
N VAL A 1 0.97 -7.84 -1.43
CA VAL A 1 0.35 -6.78 -2.26
C VAL A 1 1.25 -6.46 -3.42
N LEU A 2 0.79 -6.69 -4.64
CA LEU A 2 1.53 -6.32 -5.85
C LEU A 2 0.92 -5.00 -6.35
N GLY A 3 1.74 -3.94 -6.45
CA GLY A 3 1.32 -2.58 -6.78
C GLY A 3 0.88 -2.37 -8.24
N LYS A 4 0.09 -3.28 -8.80
CA LYS A 4 -0.47 -3.20 -10.16
C LYS A 4 -1.80 -2.44 -10.08
N GLY A 5 -1.97 -1.41 -10.91
CA GLY A 5 -3.16 -0.55 -10.91
C GLY A 5 -2.97 0.82 -10.24
N PHE A 6 -4.08 1.56 -10.16
CA PHE A 6 -4.21 2.91 -9.62
C PHE A 6 -4.81 2.85 -8.21
N LEU A 7 -4.15 3.48 -7.22
CA LEU A 7 -4.75 3.63 -5.89
C LEU A 7 -5.63 4.90 -5.88
N PRO A 8 -6.81 4.86 -5.25
CA PRO A 8 -7.67 6.03 -5.13
C PRO A 8 -6.95 7.15 -4.37
N LYS A 9 -7.32 8.41 -4.64
CA LYS A 9 -6.77 9.62 -3.97
C LYS A 9 -7.09 9.71 -2.47
N GLN A 10 -7.84 8.76 -1.92
CA GLN A 10 -8.12 8.71 -0.48
C GLN A 10 -7.02 7.94 0.25
N PRO A 11 -6.67 8.39 1.48
CA PRO A 11 -5.70 7.68 2.30
C PRO A 11 -6.27 6.31 2.68
N VAL A 12 -5.52 5.25 2.35
CA VAL A 12 -5.91 3.86 2.59
C VAL A 12 -4.89 3.14 3.46
N ILE A 13 -5.38 2.37 4.43
CA ILE A 13 -4.54 1.51 5.26
C ILE A 13 -4.61 0.09 4.70
N VAL A 14 -3.48 -0.46 4.30
CA VAL A 14 -3.40 -1.82 3.74
C VAL A 14 -2.69 -2.72 4.74
N ARG A 15 -3.38 -3.81 5.13
CA ARG A 15 -2.87 -4.85 6.03
C ARG A 15 -2.50 -6.09 5.24
N ALA A 16 -1.23 -6.50 5.26
CA ALA A 16 -0.79 -7.71 4.56
C ALA A 16 0.52 -8.29 5.13
N ARG A 17 0.79 -9.57 4.85
CA ARG A 17 2.04 -10.26 5.22
C ARG A 17 3.25 -9.81 4.38
N TYR A 18 3.04 -9.62 3.09
CA TYR A 18 4.11 -9.28 2.15
C TYR A 18 3.73 -8.08 1.29
N PHE A 19 4.62 -7.09 1.22
CA PHE A 19 4.49 -5.92 0.36
C PHE A 19 5.63 -5.89 -0.64
N SER A 20 5.34 -5.49 -1.88
CA SER A 20 6.39 -5.11 -2.82
C SER A 20 6.78 -3.65 -2.64
N GLU A 21 8.03 -3.30 -2.94
CA GLU A 21 8.53 -1.94 -2.82
C GLU A 21 7.68 -0.94 -3.63
N LYS A 22 7.26 -1.35 -4.84
CA LYS A 22 6.35 -0.57 -5.69
C LYS A 22 4.98 -0.34 -5.03
N ALA A 23 4.45 -1.31 -4.29
CA ALA A 23 3.19 -1.15 -3.58
C ALA A 23 3.35 -0.17 -2.41
N GLN A 24 4.45 -0.27 -1.66
CA GLN A 24 4.71 0.58 -0.50
C GLN A 24 4.93 2.05 -0.89
N GLN A 25 5.65 2.31 -1.99
CA GLN A 25 5.78 3.67 -2.55
C GLN A 25 4.43 4.26 -2.96
N LYS A 26 3.58 3.48 -3.63
CA LYS A 26 2.25 3.95 -4.03
C LYS A 26 1.35 4.24 -2.83
N ILE A 27 1.37 3.38 -1.81
CA ILE A 27 0.58 3.57 -0.59
C ILE A 27 1.04 4.82 0.16
N LYS A 28 2.36 5.05 0.27
CA LYS A 28 2.90 6.30 0.85
C LYS A 28 2.52 7.54 0.02
N ALA A 29 2.54 7.44 -1.32
CA ALA A 29 2.20 8.55 -2.20
C ALA A 29 0.73 9.00 -2.08
N VAL A 30 -0.18 8.10 -1.71
CA VAL A 30 -1.59 8.43 -1.44
C VAL A 30 -1.87 8.79 0.02
N GLY A 31 -0.84 8.91 0.86
CA GLY A 31 -0.99 9.20 2.29
C GLY A 31 -1.55 8.03 3.10
N GLY A 32 -1.40 6.81 2.59
CA GLY A 32 -1.81 5.58 3.24
C GLY A 32 -0.73 4.98 4.15
N ALA A 33 -1.13 4.02 4.98
CA ALA A 33 -0.24 3.27 5.85
C ALA A 33 -0.18 1.78 5.46
N CYS A 34 1.01 1.17 5.52
CA CYS A 34 1.17 -0.27 5.37
C CYS A 34 1.34 -0.88 6.77
N GLU A 35 0.41 -1.74 7.18
CA GLU A 35 0.55 -2.53 8.40
C GLU A 35 0.96 -3.96 8.03
N LEU A 36 2.06 -4.42 8.61
CA LEU A 36 2.50 -5.81 8.48
C LEU A 36 1.69 -6.66 9.43
N THR A 37 0.91 -7.58 8.88
CA THR A 37 0.19 -8.59 9.67
C THR A 37 0.97 -9.90 9.61
N ALA A 38 1.12 -10.58 10.75
CA ALA A 38 1.88 -11.82 10.90
C ALA A 38 1.27 -12.99 10.12
#